data_AF-D4CUA1-F1
#
_entry.id   AF-D4CUA1-F1
#
_cell.length_a   1.000
_cell.length_b   1.000
_cell.length_c   1.000
_cell.angle_alpha   90.00
_cell.angle_beta   90.00
_cell.angle_gamma   90.00
#
_symmetry.space_group_name_H-M   'P 1'
#
loop_
_entity.id
_entity.type
_entity.pdbx_description
1 polymer ?
#
loop_
_entity_poly.entity_id
_entity_poly.type
_entity_poly.pdbx_seq_one_letter_code
_entity_poly.pdbx_strand_id
1 'polypeptide(L)'
;MYSLLSDTHGLYSQIKKQIFKGEFLKTPTWITGISEKAKKTCLLIGSWEEIEGDKLIIESLYENSYDKFIEEILPYTKGEDPFVYMVKRGDFVSYYLASTENIWSYLNVLTNEKIWNLFVSAVFEVINESENLFTYDSHERFIAQIKGEKLFWSETIRKGMLKTLLIKGVFSDDKETQLCLNSLVEDILKCIKTEKQWIYISKFWTELCEISPIVVINRIEYEWIENTGLFSLFQKQSNNFLFERNSYIDILWGIEQLITQKKFFG
;
A
#
# COMPACT_ATOMS: atom_id res chain seq x y z
N MET A 1 0.37 9.30 -31.96
CA MET A 1 -0.48 9.42 -30.75
C MET A 1 -0.82 8.04 -30.19
N TYR A 2 -1.28 7.09 -31.01
CA TYR A 2 -1.47 5.69 -30.56
C TYR A 2 -0.18 4.96 -30.14
N SER A 3 0.97 5.23 -30.78
CA SER A 3 2.27 4.67 -30.36
C SER A 3 2.80 5.26 -29.05
N LEU A 4 2.47 6.53 -28.75
CA LEU A 4 2.91 7.19 -27.51
C LEU A 4 2.18 6.62 -26.29
N LEU A 5 0.91 6.23 -26.46
CA LEU A 5 0.07 5.62 -25.43
C LEU A 5 0.47 4.17 -25.14
N SER A 6 0.91 3.42 -26.16
CA SER A 6 1.43 2.06 -25.97
C SER A 6 2.78 2.06 -25.27
N ASP A 7 3.66 3.01 -25.60
CA ASP A 7 5.04 3.05 -25.07
C ASP A 7 5.11 3.63 -23.65
N THR A 8 4.07 4.32 -23.18
CA THR A 8 3.99 4.93 -21.83
C THR A 8 2.93 4.28 -20.93
N HIS A 9 2.32 3.18 -21.40
CA HIS A 9 1.17 2.52 -20.75
C HIS A 9 0.00 3.47 -20.38
N GLY A 10 -0.12 4.62 -21.05
CA GLY A 10 -1.15 5.62 -20.73
C GLY A 10 -0.86 6.49 -19.50
N LEU A 11 0.34 6.40 -18.90
CA LEU A 11 0.73 7.21 -17.75
C LEU A 11 0.91 8.68 -18.17
N TYR A 12 -0.03 9.52 -17.75
CA TYR A 12 -0.08 10.95 -18.08
C TYR A 12 1.22 11.69 -17.76
N SER A 13 1.93 11.30 -16.68
CA SER A 13 3.22 11.85 -16.28
C SER A 13 4.34 11.53 -17.27
N GLN A 14 4.38 10.32 -17.84
CA GLN A 14 5.36 9.92 -18.85
C GLN A 14 5.06 10.56 -20.22
N ILE A 15 3.77 10.67 -20.56
CA ILE A 15 3.30 11.42 -21.74
C ILE A 15 3.71 12.89 -21.62
N LYS A 16 3.51 13.51 -20.45
CA LYS A 16 3.96 14.88 -20.17
C LYS A 16 5.48 14.99 -20.33
N LYS A 17 6.28 14.06 -19.79
CA LYS A 17 7.75 14.08 -19.95
C LYS A 17 8.21 14.03 -21.41
N GLN A 18 7.57 13.19 -22.25
CA GLN A 18 7.91 13.08 -23.66
C GLN A 18 7.43 14.28 -24.49
N ILE A 19 6.24 14.83 -24.18
CA ILE A 19 5.69 16.02 -24.85
C ILE A 19 6.51 17.28 -24.52
N PHE A 20 6.99 17.41 -23.28
CA PHE A 20 7.70 18.60 -22.81
C PHE A 20 9.23 18.55 -22.94
N LYS A 21 9.82 17.55 -23.61
CA LYS A 21 11.28 17.44 -23.87
C LYS A 21 12.17 17.93 -22.72
N GLY A 22 11.91 17.46 -21.50
CA GLY A 22 12.88 17.57 -20.41
C GLY A 22 13.07 18.94 -19.73
N GLU A 23 12.15 19.90 -19.83
CA GLU A 23 12.18 21.05 -18.90
C GLU A 23 11.20 20.83 -17.74
N PHE A 24 11.67 20.16 -16.70
CA PHE A 24 11.32 20.63 -15.36
C PHE A 24 12.04 21.98 -15.24
N LEU A 25 11.35 23.09 -15.50
CA LEU A 25 11.95 24.45 -15.45
C LEU A 25 12.65 24.75 -14.12
N LYS A 26 12.42 23.93 -13.08
CA LYS A 26 13.17 23.93 -11.82
C LYS A 26 13.18 22.53 -11.20
N THR A 27 14.37 22.03 -10.85
CA THR A 27 14.52 20.82 -10.03
C THR A 27 13.95 21.09 -8.63
N PRO A 28 13.09 20.20 -8.08
CA PRO A 28 12.56 20.42 -6.74
C PRO A 28 13.65 20.51 -5.67
N THR A 29 13.50 21.42 -4.71
CA THR A 29 14.51 21.71 -3.69
C THR A 29 14.78 20.54 -2.76
N TRP A 30 13.79 19.68 -2.54
CA TRP A 30 13.91 18.49 -1.71
C TRP A 30 14.88 17.44 -2.27
N ILE A 31 15.21 17.48 -3.58
CA ILE A 31 16.13 16.51 -4.18
C ILE A 31 17.53 16.61 -3.56
N THR A 32 18.02 17.82 -3.33
CA THR A 32 19.32 18.06 -2.67
C THR A 32 19.17 18.33 -1.18
N GLY A 33 17.96 18.69 -0.75
CA GLY A 33 17.66 19.15 0.59
C GLY A 33 17.32 18.05 1.60
N ILE A 34 17.03 16.84 1.11
CA ILE A 34 16.74 15.64 1.89
C ILE A 34 17.80 14.58 1.54
N SER A 35 18.33 13.91 2.55
CA SER A 35 19.18 12.73 2.44
C SER A 35 18.53 11.63 1.60
N GLU A 36 19.36 10.85 0.93
CA GLU A 36 18.89 9.67 0.17
C GLU A 36 18.06 8.73 1.01
N LYS A 37 18.41 8.59 2.29
CA LYS A 37 17.73 7.67 3.19
C LYS A 37 16.31 8.12 3.52
N ALA A 38 16.13 9.37 3.94
CA ALA A 38 14.79 9.89 4.21
C ALA A 38 13.94 9.92 2.93
N LYS A 39 14.53 10.24 1.76
CA LYS A 39 13.85 10.17 0.47
C LYS A 39 13.32 8.76 0.19
N LYS A 40 14.17 7.73 0.36
CA LYS A 40 13.77 6.32 0.15
C LYS A 40 12.76 5.85 1.19
N THR A 41 12.90 6.23 2.46
CA THR A 41 11.92 5.93 3.51
C THR A 41 10.54 6.51 3.15
N CYS A 42 10.45 7.80 2.80
CA CYS A 42 9.20 8.42 2.36
C CYS A 42 8.62 7.75 1.10
N LEU A 43 9.48 7.42 0.13
CA LEU A 43 9.06 6.76 -1.11
C LEU A 43 8.42 5.40 -0.84
N LEU A 44 9.04 4.59 0.02
CA LEU A 44 8.59 3.25 0.35
C LEU A 44 7.33 3.26 1.21
N ILE A 45 7.28 4.13 2.22
CA ILE A 45 6.14 4.21 3.13
C ILE A 45 4.91 4.84 2.46
N GLY A 46 5.11 5.86 1.61
CA GLY A 46 4.05 6.52 0.86
C GLY A 46 3.15 7.41 1.72
N SER A 47 2.65 6.92 2.85
CA SER A 47 1.86 7.69 3.82
C SER A 47 1.90 7.06 5.20
N TRP A 48 1.75 7.86 6.26
CA TRP A 48 1.73 7.37 7.65
C TRP A 48 1.08 8.38 8.61
N GLU A 49 0.89 7.99 9.87
CA GLU A 49 0.41 8.82 10.98
C GLU A 49 1.46 8.96 12.08
N GLU A 50 1.44 10.06 12.84
CA GLU A 50 2.34 10.24 14.01
C GLU A 50 1.91 9.41 15.23
N ILE A 51 1.76 8.10 15.07
CA ILE A 51 1.45 7.15 16.14
C ILE A 51 2.66 6.25 16.42
N GLU A 52 2.70 5.61 17.60
CA GLU A 52 3.86 4.84 18.03
C GLU A 52 4.25 3.73 17.06
N GLY A 53 3.29 2.94 16.55
CA GLY A 53 3.58 1.89 15.57
C GLY A 53 4.24 2.48 14.32
N ASP A 54 3.53 3.30 13.55
CA ASP A 54 4.05 3.89 12.30
C ASP A 54 5.46 4.50 12.44
N LYS A 55 5.75 5.16 13.57
CA LYS A 55 7.09 5.69 13.87
C LYS A 55 8.15 4.59 13.91
N LEU A 56 7.90 3.44 14.53
CA LEU A 56 8.86 2.33 14.60
C LEU A 56 9.27 1.82 13.21
N ILE A 57 8.35 1.75 12.25
CA ILE A 57 8.70 1.35 10.88
C ILE A 57 9.58 2.40 10.22
N ILE A 58 9.23 3.66 10.39
CA ILE A 58 10.00 4.77 9.83
C ILE A 58 11.41 4.78 10.42
N GLU A 59 11.54 4.58 11.73
CA GLU A 59 12.83 4.45 12.42
C GLU A 59 13.63 3.24 11.94
N SER A 60 12.98 2.11 11.64
CA SER A 60 13.62 0.93 11.07
C SER A 60 14.19 1.21 9.67
N LEU A 61 13.40 1.82 8.78
CA LEU A 61 13.83 2.15 7.40
C LEU A 61 14.85 3.29 7.36
N TYR A 62 14.66 4.31 8.18
CA TYR A 62 15.55 5.45 8.32
C TYR A 62 16.79 5.15 9.20
N GLU A 63 16.79 4.04 9.94
CA GLU A 63 17.79 3.61 10.92
C GLU A 63 18.32 4.77 11.79
N ASN A 64 17.40 5.60 12.29
CA ASN A 64 17.63 6.70 13.22
C ASN A 64 16.29 7.08 13.88
N SER A 65 16.29 8.01 14.83
CA SER A 65 15.05 8.44 15.49
C SER A 65 14.07 9.12 14.53
N TYR A 66 12.79 8.96 14.84
CA TYR A 66 11.69 9.58 14.11
C TYR A 66 11.80 11.11 14.12
N ASP A 67 12.25 11.69 15.24
CA ASP A 67 12.41 13.14 15.38
C ASP A 67 13.40 13.71 14.36
N LYS A 68 14.54 13.04 14.14
CA LYS A 68 15.53 13.46 13.13
C LYS A 68 14.99 13.31 11.72
N PHE A 69 14.23 12.25 11.46
CA PHE A 69 13.56 12.06 10.17
C PHE A 69 12.58 13.20 9.90
N ILE A 70 11.74 13.57 10.88
CA ILE A 70 10.77 14.66 10.72
C ILE A 70 11.46 16.00 10.55
N GLU A 71 12.48 16.31 11.34
CA GLU A 71 13.27 17.54 11.18
C GLU A 71 13.78 17.72 9.75
N GLU A 72 14.16 16.62 9.09
CA GLU A 72 14.66 16.62 7.72
C GLU A 72 13.57 16.86 6.67
N ILE A 73 12.39 16.25 6.83
CA ILE A 73 11.32 16.32 5.83
C ILE A 73 10.37 17.51 6.02
N LEU A 74 10.24 18.02 7.25
CA LEU A 74 9.27 19.06 7.62
C LEU A 74 9.40 20.35 6.77
N PRO A 75 10.62 20.84 6.44
CA PRO A 75 10.78 22.00 5.55
C PRO A 75 10.18 21.80 4.15
N TYR A 76 10.02 20.55 3.71
CA TYR A 76 9.52 20.18 2.38
C TYR A 76 8.06 19.72 2.41
N THR A 77 7.34 20.04 3.49
CA THR A 77 5.90 19.77 3.63
C THR A 77 5.00 20.85 3.02
N LYS A 78 5.60 21.98 2.61
CA LYS A 78 4.93 23.18 2.10
C LYS A 78 5.72 23.73 0.91
N GLY A 79 5.08 24.56 0.10
CA GLY A 79 5.70 25.21 -1.07
C GLY A 79 5.04 24.80 -2.38
N GLU A 80 5.64 25.21 -3.50
CA GLU A 80 5.13 24.93 -4.86
C GLU A 80 5.27 23.45 -5.24
N ASP A 81 6.41 22.83 -4.91
CA ASP A 81 6.71 21.41 -5.17
C ASP A 81 7.06 20.67 -3.87
N PRO A 82 6.09 20.42 -2.97
CA PRO A 82 6.35 19.70 -1.73
C PRO A 82 6.74 18.25 -2.00
N PHE A 83 7.61 17.69 -1.15
CA PHE A 83 7.95 16.26 -1.21
C PHE A 83 6.85 15.41 -0.58
N VAL A 84 6.37 15.85 0.57
CA VAL A 84 5.33 15.24 1.39
C VAL A 84 4.31 16.34 1.70
N TYR A 85 3.04 16.04 1.94
CA TYR A 85 2.13 17.00 2.57
C TYR A 85 1.69 16.48 3.93
N MET A 86 1.51 17.43 4.85
CA MET A 86 1.08 17.17 6.22
C MET A 86 -0.39 17.56 6.38
N VAL A 87 -1.19 16.66 6.92
CA VAL A 87 -2.60 16.88 7.26
C VAL A 87 -2.74 16.81 8.78
N LYS A 88 -3.26 17.88 9.40
CA LYS A 88 -3.55 17.93 10.83
C LYS A 88 -5.06 17.94 11.07
N ARG A 89 -5.55 16.98 11.85
CA ARG A 89 -6.97 16.85 12.24
C ARG A 89 -7.06 16.69 13.76
N GLY A 90 -7.26 17.79 14.47
CA GLY A 90 -7.16 17.81 15.93
C GLY A 90 -5.74 17.44 16.37
N ASP A 91 -5.64 16.39 17.18
CA ASP A 91 -4.37 15.85 17.68
C ASP A 91 -3.73 14.82 16.72
N PHE A 92 -4.41 14.46 15.65
CA PHE A 92 -3.88 13.52 14.65
C PHE A 92 -3.10 14.26 13.57
N VAL A 93 -1.89 13.79 13.30
CA VAL A 93 -1.01 14.27 12.23
C VAL A 93 -0.73 13.11 11.29
N SER A 94 -0.96 13.34 10.00
CA SER A 94 -0.71 12.37 8.94
C SER A 94 0.14 12.99 7.85
N TYR A 95 0.98 12.18 7.23
CA TYR A 95 1.85 12.57 6.14
C TYR A 95 1.59 11.71 4.92
N TYR A 96 1.72 12.31 3.74
CA TYR A 96 1.46 11.65 2.47
C TYR A 96 2.43 12.16 1.42
N LEU A 97 2.97 11.25 0.62
CA LEU A 97 3.82 11.58 -0.51
C LEU A 97 3.02 12.42 -1.53
N ALA A 98 3.52 13.61 -1.86
CA ALA A 98 2.72 14.63 -2.54
C ALA A 98 2.34 14.28 -3.97
N SER A 99 3.23 13.59 -4.68
CA SER A 99 2.95 13.10 -6.02
C SER A 99 3.69 11.80 -6.27
N THR A 100 3.05 10.68 -5.91
CA THR A 100 3.67 9.35 -5.93
C THR A 100 4.29 9.04 -7.29
N GLU A 101 3.54 9.18 -8.38
CA GLU A 101 4.03 8.91 -9.74
C GLU A 101 5.19 9.80 -10.17
N ASN A 102 5.13 11.10 -9.86
CA ASN A 102 6.20 12.03 -10.23
C ASN A 102 7.48 11.75 -9.44
N ILE A 103 7.35 11.39 -8.16
CA ILE A 103 8.50 11.15 -7.28
C ILE A 103 9.21 9.83 -7.63
N TRP A 104 8.47 8.76 -7.96
CA TRP A 104 9.03 7.52 -8.50
C TRP A 104 9.78 7.71 -9.83
N SER A 105 9.54 8.84 -10.50
CA SER A 105 10.25 9.20 -11.72
C SER A 105 11.61 9.86 -11.46
N TYR A 106 11.90 10.25 -10.21
CA TYR A 106 13.18 10.81 -9.75
C TYR A 106 13.96 9.85 -8.85
N LEU A 107 13.26 8.96 -8.15
CA LEU A 107 13.82 8.05 -7.16
C LEU A 107 13.48 6.61 -7.54
N ASN A 108 14.43 5.70 -7.33
CA ASN A 108 14.18 4.27 -7.41
C ASN A 108 14.85 3.57 -6.22
N VAL A 109 14.23 2.49 -5.78
CA VAL A 109 14.79 1.56 -4.79
C VAL A 109 14.90 0.21 -5.46
N LEU A 110 16.12 -0.33 -5.55
CA LEU A 110 16.34 -1.65 -6.12
C LEU A 110 15.97 -2.74 -5.11
N THR A 111 15.52 -3.88 -5.61
CA THR A 111 15.10 -5.05 -4.82
C THR A 111 16.23 -5.63 -3.96
N ASN A 112 17.48 -5.42 -4.36
CA ASN A 112 18.66 -5.88 -3.62
C ASN A 112 19.14 -4.90 -2.54
N GLU A 113 18.51 -3.73 -2.40
CA GLU A 113 18.90 -2.76 -1.37
C GLU A 113 18.47 -3.22 0.02
N LYS A 114 19.28 -2.93 1.04
CA LYS A 114 18.96 -3.22 2.44
C LYS A 114 17.59 -2.64 2.84
N ILE A 115 17.32 -1.40 2.45
CA ILE A 115 16.07 -0.71 2.79
C ILE A 115 14.84 -1.36 2.14
N TRP A 116 14.99 -1.98 0.97
CA TRP A 116 13.91 -2.75 0.35
C TRP A 116 13.55 -3.99 1.17
N ASN A 117 14.55 -4.73 1.65
CA ASN A 117 14.32 -5.92 2.47
C ASN A 117 13.68 -5.58 3.83
N LEU A 118 14.10 -4.46 4.44
CA LEU A 118 13.45 -3.93 5.65
C LEU A 118 11.99 -3.55 5.36
N PHE A 119 11.73 -2.92 4.21
CA PHE A 119 10.39 -2.53 3.80
C PHE A 119 9.49 -3.75 3.58
N VAL A 120 9.92 -4.74 2.79
CA VAL A 120 9.15 -5.98 2.55
C VAL A 120 8.82 -6.70 3.85
N SER A 121 9.79 -6.77 4.79
CA SER A 121 9.55 -7.35 6.11
C SER A 121 8.50 -6.57 6.91
N ALA A 122 8.59 -5.23 6.89
CA ALA A 122 7.60 -4.37 7.54
C ALA A 122 6.21 -4.50 6.90
N VAL A 123 6.09 -4.60 5.57
CA VAL A 123 4.80 -4.84 4.93
C VAL A 123 4.21 -6.16 5.39
N PHE A 124 4.99 -7.23 5.41
CA PHE A 124 4.53 -8.54 5.87
C PHE A 124 3.99 -8.47 7.31
N GLU A 125 4.74 -7.84 8.23
CA GLU A 125 4.34 -7.68 9.63
C GLU A 125 3.05 -6.87 9.77
N VAL A 126 3.01 -5.67 9.19
CA VAL A 126 1.87 -4.74 9.31
C VAL A 126 0.61 -5.30 8.66
N ILE A 127 0.73 -5.91 7.48
CA ILE A 127 -0.42 -6.45 6.76
C ILE A 127 -0.93 -7.72 7.43
N ASN A 128 -0.06 -8.59 7.98
CA ASN A 128 -0.52 -9.80 8.67
C ASN A 128 -1.02 -9.57 10.10
N GLU A 129 -0.71 -8.43 10.71
CA GLU A 129 -1.25 -8.11 12.02
C GLU A 129 -2.74 -7.79 11.92
N SER A 130 -3.55 -8.85 12.08
CA SER A 130 -5.01 -8.76 12.14
C SER A 130 -5.43 -8.18 13.49
N GLU A 131 -5.27 -6.88 13.63
CA GLU A 131 -5.71 -6.18 14.84
C GLU A 131 -7.23 -6.33 14.99
N ASN A 132 -7.67 -6.71 16.20
CA ASN A 132 -9.07 -7.05 16.50
C ASN A 132 -10.06 -5.97 16.02
N LEU A 133 -9.65 -4.70 16.08
CA LEU A 133 -10.40 -3.53 15.62
C LEU A 133 -10.88 -3.64 14.16
N PHE A 134 -10.13 -4.32 13.30
CA PHE A 134 -10.56 -4.51 11.92
C PHE A 134 -11.63 -5.60 11.77
N THR A 135 -11.73 -6.53 12.73
CA THR A 135 -12.72 -7.62 12.72
C THR A 135 -14.01 -7.27 13.45
N TYR A 136 -14.04 -6.15 14.19
CA TYR A 136 -15.21 -5.73 14.95
C TYR A 136 -16.40 -5.37 14.07
N ASP A 137 -17.59 -5.79 14.50
CA ASP A 137 -18.87 -5.33 13.99
C ASP A 137 -19.16 -3.86 14.41
N SER A 138 -20.26 -3.29 13.95
CA SER A 138 -20.61 -1.88 14.21
C SER A 138 -20.75 -1.57 15.70
N HIS A 139 -21.28 -2.50 16.50
CA HIS A 139 -21.47 -2.34 17.95
C HIS A 139 -20.14 -2.49 18.69
N GLU A 140 -19.36 -3.52 18.36
CA GLU A 140 -18.02 -3.74 18.90
C GLU A 140 -17.10 -2.55 18.62
N ARG A 141 -17.15 -1.98 17.40
CA ARG A 141 -16.41 -0.76 17.05
C ARG A 141 -16.79 0.44 17.90
N PHE A 142 -18.08 0.64 18.15
CA PHE A 142 -18.55 1.72 19.00
C PHE A 142 -18.04 1.57 20.44
N ILE A 143 -18.12 0.35 21.00
CA ILE A 143 -17.61 0.06 22.34
C ILE A 143 -16.08 0.25 22.41
N ALA A 144 -15.34 -0.23 21.41
CA ALA A 144 -13.90 -0.08 21.33
C ALA A 144 -13.49 1.40 21.25
N GLN A 145 -14.23 2.21 20.49
CA GLN A 145 -14.03 3.65 20.40
C GLN A 145 -14.25 4.36 21.75
N ILE A 146 -15.31 3.99 22.50
CA ILE A 146 -15.55 4.50 23.86
C ILE A 146 -14.41 4.12 24.81
N LYS A 147 -13.88 2.90 24.68
CA LYS A 147 -12.75 2.40 25.48
C LYS A 147 -11.41 3.01 25.08
N GLY A 148 -11.35 3.77 23.99
CA GLY A 148 -10.11 4.34 23.47
C GLY A 148 -9.16 3.30 22.87
N GLU A 149 -9.66 2.14 22.44
CA GLU A 149 -8.87 1.18 21.67
C GLU A 149 -8.38 1.85 20.38
N LYS A 150 -7.10 1.68 20.06
CA LYS A 150 -6.45 2.25 18.87
C LYS A 150 -5.70 1.16 18.14
N LEU A 151 -5.56 1.34 16.83
CA LEU A 151 -4.66 0.50 16.06
C LEU A 151 -3.22 0.81 16.46
N PHE A 152 -2.39 -0.23 16.56
CA PHE A 152 -0.96 -0.10 16.75
C PHE A 152 -0.32 0.48 15.49
N TRP A 153 -0.65 -0.08 14.33
CA TRP A 153 -0.26 0.45 13.02
C TRP A 153 -1.46 1.14 12.36
N SER A 154 -1.27 2.29 11.72
CA SER A 154 -2.40 3.01 11.14
C SER A 154 -2.98 2.32 9.88
N GLU A 155 -4.22 2.63 9.54
CA GLU A 155 -4.75 2.27 8.21
C GLU A 155 -4.00 3.06 7.10
N THR A 156 -3.52 4.26 7.43
CA THR A 156 -2.78 5.14 6.53
C THR A 156 -1.44 4.53 6.08
N ILE A 157 -0.69 3.89 6.98
CA ILE A 157 0.58 3.22 6.63
C ILE A 157 0.35 1.97 5.78
N ARG A 158 -0.69 1.18 6.10
CA ARG A 158 -1.08 0.00 5.29
C ARG A 158 -1.34 0.36 3.84
N LYS A 159 -2.17 1.38 3.62
CA LYS A 159 -2.50 1.87 2.28
C LYS A 159 -1.28 2.44 1.56
N GLY A 160 -0.43 3.17 2.29
CA GLY A 160 0.82 3.72 1.75
C GLY A 160 1.74 2.63 1.22
N MET A 161 2.00 1.61 2.04
CA MET A 161 2.85 0.47 1.70
C MET A 161 2.31 -0.33 0.50
N LEU A 162 1.01 -0.66 0.47
CA LEU A 162 0.41 -1.40 -0.65
C LEU A 162 0.48 -0.60 -1.95
N LYS A 163 0.22 0.71 -1.89
CA LYS A 163 0.33 1.60 -3.05
C LYS A 163 1.75 1.65 -3.60
N THR A 164 2.75 1.66 -2.73
CA THR A 164 4.17 1.58 -3.11
C THR A 164 4.46 0.28 -3.87
N LEU A 165 3.98 -0.87 -3.40
CA LEU A 165 4.16 -2.15 -4.08
C LEU A 165 3.51 -2.16 -5.47
N LEU A 166 2.29 -1.64 -5.60
CA LEU A 166 1.60 -1.48 -6.89
C LEU A 166 2.44 -0.68 -7.88
N ILE A 167 2.91 0.50 -7.46
CA ILE A 167 3.71 1.37 -8.30
C ILE A 167 5.04 0.71 -8.67
N LYS A 168 5.68 0.02 -7.72
CA LYS A 168 6.92 -0.69 -7.96
C LYS A 168 6.77 -1.76 -9.04
N GLY A 169 5.67 -2.52 -9.01
CA GLY A 169 5.32 -3.51 -10.03
C GLY A 169 5.13 -2.89 -11.42
N VAL A 170 4.43 -1.75 -11.50
CA VAL A 170 4.20 -1.03 -12.77
C VAL A 170 5.46 -0.38 -13.33
N PHE A 171 6.30 0.24 -12.48
CA PHE A 171 7.46 1.02 -12.93
C PHE A 171 8.69 0.18 -13.27
N SER A 172 8.87 -0.98 -12.63
CA SER A 172 10.09 -1.78 -12.84
C SER A 172 9.93 -2.75 -14.01
N ASP A 173 8.70 -3.20 -14.30
CA ASP A 173 8.32 -4.19 -15.34
C ASP A 173 9.39 -5.28 -15.60
N ASP A 174 10.02 -5.75 -14.52
CA ASP A 174 11.08 -6.74 -14.56
C ASP A 174 10.68 -7.98 -13.77
N LYS A 175 11.20 -9.13 -14.22
CA LYS A 175 10.85 -10.43 -13.65
C LYS A 175 11.29 -10.57 -12.20
N GLU A 176 12.39 -9.94 -11.79
CA GLU A 176 12.92 -10.05 -10.43
C GLU A 176 12.02 -9.32 -9.44
N THR A 177 11.60 -8.09 -9.77
CA THR A 177 10.62 -7.33 -8.98
C THR A 177 9.33 -8.12 -8.85
N GLN A 178 8.77 -8.64 -9.94
CA GLN A 178 7.52 -9.41 -9.86
C GLN A 178 7.66 -10.69 -9.02
N LEU A 179 8.81 -11.37 -9.06
CA LEU A 179 9.07 -12.53 -8.19
C LEU A 179 9.09 -12.15 -6.71
N CYS A 180 9.71 -11.02 -6.36
CA CYS A 180 9.71 -10.49 -5.00
C CYS A 180 8.28 -10.16 -4.52
N LEU A 181 7.50 -9.48 -5.35
CA LEU A 181 6.11 -9.14 -5.06
C LEU A 181 5.24 -10.40 -4.88
N ASN A 182 5.39 -11.37 -5.77
CA ASN A 182 4.69 -12.65 -5.68
C ASN A 182 5.02 -13.38 -4.36
N SER A 183 6.30 -13.45 -3.98
CA SER A 183 6.73 -14.09 -2.73
C SER A 183 6.09 -13.42 -1.51
N LEU A 184 6.11 -12.08 -1.45
CA LEU A 184 5.51 -11.34 -0.35
C LEU A 184 4.00 -11.60 -0.24
N VAL A 185 3.26 -11.52 -1.36
CA VAL A 185 1.82 -11.78 -1.36
C VAL A 185 1.52 -13.22 -0.99
N GLU A 186 2.34 -14.17 -1.46
CA GLU A 186 2.17 -15.59 -1.12
C GLU A 186 2.33 -15.82 0.38
N ASP A 187 3.34 -15.21 1.00
CA ASP A 187 3.58 -15.31 2.44
C ASP A 187 2.44 -14.69 3.25
N ILE A 188 1.92 -13.53 2.84
CA ILE A 188 0.73 -12.90 3.43
C ILE A 188 -0.48 -13.84 3.35
N LEU A 189 -0.78 -14.37 2.15
CA LEU A 189 -1.97 -15.18 1.94
C LEU A 189 -1.90 -16.55 2.63
N LYS A 190 -0.70 -17.08 2.86
CA LYS A 190 -0.48 -18.32 3.64
C LYS A 190 -0.85 -18.17 5.11
N CYS A 191 -0.77 -16.97 5.67
CA CYS A 191 -1.13 -16.69 7.07
C CYS A 191 -2.65 -16.72 7.32
N ILE A 192 -3.48 -16.64 6.28
CA ILE A 192 -4.93 -16.68 6.40
C ILE A 192 -5.40 -18.12 6.60
N LYS A 193 -5.88 -18.40 7.81
CA LYS A 193 -6.35 -19.72 8.26
C LYS A 193 -7.79 -19.73 8.80
N THR A 194 -8.41 -18.55 8.91
CA THR A 194 -9.72 -18.39 9.53
C THR A 194 -10.59 -17.39 8.79
N GLU A 195 -11.91 -17.51 8.95
CA GLU A 195 -12.91 -16.57 8.41
C GLU A 195 -12.62 -15.12 8.86
N LYS A 196 -12.22 -14.92 10.13
CA LYS A 196 -11.89 -13.57 10.64
C LYS A 196 -10.71 -12.94 9.90
N GLN A 197 -9.70 -13.74 9.56
CA GLN A 197 -8.56 -13.26 8.78
C GLN A 197 -8.96 -12.98 7.32
N TRP A 198 -9.90 -13.74 6.75
CA TRP A 198 -10.50 -13.43 5.45
C TRP A 198 -11.28 -12.12 5.45
N ILE A 199 -12.08 -11.85 6.50
CA ILE A 199 -12.78 -10.56 6.67
C ILE A 199 -11.80 -9.40 6.75
N TYR A 200 -10.68 -9.60 7.45
CA TYR A 200 -9.65 -8.58 7.58
C TYR A 200 -8.93 -8.31 6.25
N ILE A 201 -8.41 -9.35 5.59
CA ILE A 201 -7.65 -9.20 4.36
C ILE A 201 -8.52 -8.71 3.20
N SER A 202 -9.85 -8.91 3.25
CA SER A 202 -10.77 -8.40 2.23
C SER A 202 -10.62 -6.89 2.02
N LYS A 203 -10.20 -6.16 3.06
CA LYS A 203 -9.98 -4.70 3.02
C LYS A 203 -8.82 -4.26 2.13
N PHE A 204 -7.90 -5.16 1.83
CA PHE A 204 -6.70 -4.94 1.03
C PHE A 204 -6.69 -5.83 -0.22
N TRP A 205 -7.81 -6.52 -0.48
CA TRP A 205 -7.87 -7.60 -1.45
C TRP A 205 -7.63 -7.13 -2.88
N THR A 206 -8.23 -6.00 -3.25
CA THR A 206 -8.05 -5.40 -4.59
C THR A 206 -6.58 -5.09 -4.84
N GLU A 207 -5.90 -4.48 -3.87
CA GLU A 207 -4.48 -4.18 -3.98
C GLU A 207 -3.65 -5.48 -4.12
N LEU A 208 -3.95 -6.52 -3.34
CA LEU A 208 -3.25 -7.81 -3.46
C LEU A 208 -3.48 -8.49 -4.82
N CYS A 209 -4.71 -8.43 -5.35
CA CYS A 209 -5.04 -8.91 -6.70
C CYS A 209 -4.20 -8.20 -7.77
N GLU A 210 -4.02 -6.89 -7.65
CA GLU A 210 -3.24 -6.12 -8.60
C GLU A 210 -1.72 -6.35 -8.44
N ILE A 211 -1.22 -6.47 -7.20
CA ILE A 211 0.21 -6.72 -6.93
C ILE A 211 0.64 -8.11 -7.43
N SER A 212 -0.16 -9.15 -7.16
CA SER A 212 0.18 -10.53 -7.54
C SER A 212 -1.04 -11.34 -7.99
N PRO A 213 -1.48 -11.14 -9.25
CA PRO A 213 -2.63 -11.84 -9.81
C PRO A 213 -2.54 -13.37 -9.70
N ILE A 214 -1.38 -13.93 -10.07
CA ILE A 214 -1.18 -15.38 -10.14
C ILE A 214 -1.24 -16.05 -8.76
N VAL A 215 -0.65 -15.41 -7.75
CA VAL A 215 -0.63 -15.95 -6.38
C VAL A 215 -2.04 -15.90 -5.78
N VAL A 216 -2.78 -14.82 -6.05
CA VAL A 216 -4.16 -14.70 -5.60
C VAL A 216 -5.05 -15.78 -6.23
N ILE A 217 -4.95 -16.00 -7.55
CA ILE A 217 -5.71 -17.07 -8.23
C ILE A 217 -5.39 -18.43 -7.59
N ASN A 218 -4.10 -18.76 -7.43
CA ASN A 218 -3.68 -20.01 -6.81
C ASN A 218 -4.23 -20.15 -5.38
N ARG A 219 -4.28 -19.06 -4.61
CA ARG A 219 -4.83 -19.07 -3.24
C ARG A 219 -6.33 -19.34 -3.23
N ILE A 220 -7.10 -18.74 -4.14
CA ILE A 220 -8.54 -18.99 -4.28
C ILE A 220 -8.79 -20.43 -4.72
N GLU A 221 -8.02 -20.94 -5.69
CA GLU A 221 -8.10 -22.33 -6.13
C GLU A 221 -7.82 -23.31 -4.98
N TYR A 222 -6.84 -22.99 -4.13
CA TYR A 222 -6.50 -23.79 -2.97
C TYR A 222 -7.62 -23.86 -1.92
N GLU A 223 -8.50 -22.86 -1.81
CA GLU A 223 -9.64 -22.91 -0.88
C GLU A 223 -10.64 -24.03 -1.22
N TRP A 224 -10.68 -24.49 -2.47
CA TRP A 224 -11.48 -25.66 -2.87
C TRP A 224 -10.89 -26.98 -2.35
N ILE A 225 -9.58 -27.00 -2.06
CA ILE A 225 -8.87 -28.16 -1.52
C ILE A 225 -8.92 -28.10 0.02
N GLU A 226 -8.53 -26.96 0.58
CA GLU A 226 -8.52 -26.71 2.02
C GLU A 226 -9.26 -25.40 2.33
N ASN A 227 -10.49 -25.51 2.81
CA ASN A 227 -11.32 -24.36 3.14
C ASN A 227 -10.87 -23.73 4.46
N THR A 228 -10.36 -22.51 4.39
CA THR A 228 -9.93 -21.72 5.57
C THR A 228 -10.93 -20.61 5.93
N GLY A 229 -12.10 -20.60 5.29
CA GLY A 229 -13.21 -19.70 5.60
C GLY A 229 -13.58 -18.72 4.50
N LEU A 230 -12.93 -18.77 3.32
CA LEU A 230 -13.28 -17.88 2.19
C LEU A 230 -14.74 -18.03 1.79
N PHE A 231 -15.20 -19.27 1.58
CA PHE A 231 -16.57 -19.53 1.14
C PHE A 231 -17.63 -19.18 2.20
N SER A 232 -17.26 -19.19 3.47
CA SER A 232 -18.17 -18.80 4.57
C SER A 232 -18.60 -17.34 4.46
N LEU A 233 -17.77 -16.47 3.88
CA LEU A 233 -18.10 -15.05 3.65
C LEU A 233 -19.30 -14.87 2.72
N PHE A 234 -19.52 -15.81 1.79
CA PHE A 234 -20.62 -15.75 0.82
C PHE A 234 -21.94 -16.31 1.38
N GLN A 235 -21.86 -17.10 2.46
CA GLN A 235 -23.02 -17.75 3.08
C GLN A 235 -23.70 -16.85 4.12
N LYS A 236 -22.93 -16.01 4.82
CA LYS A 236 -23.45 -15.05 5.80
C LYS A 236 -23.92 -13.77 5.10
N GLN A 237 -25.03 -13.85 4.37
CA GLN A 237 -25.77 -12.67 3.95
C GLN A 237 -26.63 -12.21 5.12
N SER A 238 -26.12 -11.31 5.95
CA SER A 238 -26.94 -10.77 7.02
C SER A 238 -28.06 -9.90 6.44
N ASN A 239 -29.27 -10.01 7.02
CA ASN A 239 -30.41 -9.17 6.65
C ASN A 239 -30.24 -7.69 7.04
N ASN A 240 -29.11 -7.32 7.67
CA ASN A 240 -28.79 -5.97 8.11
C ASN A 240 -27.87 -5.26 7.11
N PHE A 241 -28.38 -5.11 5.89
CA PHE A 241 -27.72 -4.47 4.73
C PHE A 241 -27.20 -3.03 5.00
N LEU A 242 -27.66 -2.38 6.07
CA LEU A 242 -27.35 -0.99 6.39
C LEU A 242 -26.13 -0.79 7.30
N PHE A 243 -25.64 -1.83 8.00
CA PHE A 243 -24.59 -1.65 9.03
C PHE A 243 -23.38 -2.58 8.92
N GLU A 244 -23.50 -3.75 8.29
CA GLU A 244 -22.37 -4.66 8.05
C GLU A 244 -21.79 -4.47 6.65
N ARG A 245 -20.52 -4.08 6.56
CA ARG A 245 -19.79 -4.12 5.29
C ARG A 245 -19.57 -5.58 4.92
N ASN A 246 -20.23 -6.02 3.86
CA ASN A 246 -20.12 -7.38 3.34
C ASN A 246 -18.73 -7.62 2.72
N SER A 247 -17.80 -8.21 3.48
CA SER A 247 -16.44 -8.53 3.02
C SER A 247 -16.37 -9.33 1.71
N TYR A 248 -17.41 -10.12 1.40
CA TYR A 248 -17.48 -10.85 0.13
C TYR A 248 -17.53 -9.91 -1.10
N ILE A 249 -18.04 -8.67 -0.95
CA ILE A 249 -18.08 -7.69 -2.04
C ILE A 249 -16.67 -7.30 -2.45
N ASP A 250 -15.79 -7.06 -1.48
CA ASP A 250 -14.39 -6.72 -1.76
C ASP A 250 -13.69 -7.89 -2.48
N ILE A 251 -13.99 -9.14 -2.09
CA ILE A 251 -13.48 -10.34 -2.77
C ILE A 251 -13.94 -10.40 -4.23
N LEU A 252 -15.24 -10.19 -4.47
CA LEU A 252 -15.82 -10.21 -5.82
C LEU A 252 -15.23 -9.13 -6.72
N TRP A 253 -15.05 -7.91 -6.20
CA TRP A 253 -14.42 -6.83 -6.96
C TRP A 253 -12.98 -7.15 -7.34
N GLY A 254 -12.19 -7.74 -6.45
CA GLY A 254 -10.83 -8.18 -6.78
C GLY A 254 -10.82 -9.22 -7.91
N ILE A 255 -11.74 -10.19 -7.85
CA ILE A 255 -11.88 -11.22 -8.91
C ILE A 255 -12.30 -10.58 -10.25
N GLU A 256 -13.25 -9.65 -10.24
CA GLU A 256 -13.67 -8.92 -11.44
C GLU A 256 -12.47 -8.21 -12.09
N GLN A 257 -11.65 -7.52 -11.30
CA GLN A 257 -10.43 -6.87 -11.82
C GLN A 257 -9.48 -7.87 -12.48
N LEU A 258 -9.24 -9.03 -11.85
CA LEU A 258 -8.39 -10.08 -12.43
C LEU A 258 -8.91 -10.57 -13.79
N ILE A 259 -10.23 -10.75 -13.93
CA ILE A 259 -10.86 -11.20 -15.17
C ILE A 259 -10.70 -10.17 -16.30
N THR A 260 -10.72 -8.87 -15.97
CA THR A 260 -10.54 -7.80 -16.97
C THR A 260 -9.11 -7.61 -17.47
N GLN A 261 -8.11 -8.21 -16.80
CA GLN A 261 -6.72 -8.16 -17.25
C GLN A 261 -6.51 -9.09 -18.46
N LYS A 262 -6.27 -8.51 -19.64
CA LYS A 262 -6.09 -9.22 -20.93
C LYS A 262 -5.06 -10.37 -20.92
N LYS A 263 -4.14 -10.40 -19.96
CA LYS A 263 -3.10 -11.44 -19.84
C LYS A 263 -3.60 -12.74 -19.21
N PHE A 264 -4.72 -12.71 -18.49
CA PHE A 264 -5.25 -13.86 -17.75
C PHE A 264 -6.49 -14.49 -18.40
N PHE A 265 -7.26 -13.74 -19.20
CA PHE A 265 -8.50 -14.23 -19.85
C PHE A 265 -8.70 -13.71 -21.29
N GLY A 266 -7.62 -13.36 -21.99
CA GLY A 266 -7.63 -12.93 -23.41
C GLY A 266 -7.18 -14.03 -24.37
#